data_AF-A0A941EZT8-F1
#
_entry.id   AF-A0A941EZT8-F1
#
_cell.length_a   1.000
_cell.length_b   1.000
_cell.length_c   1.000
_cell.angle_alpha   90.00
_cell.angle_beta   90.00
_cell.angle_gamma   90.00
#
_symmetry.space_group_name_H-M   'P 1'
#
loop_
_entity.id
_entity.type
_entity.pdbx_description
1 polymer ?
#
loop_
_entity_poly.entity_id
_entity_poly.type
_entity_poly.pdbx_seq_one_letter_code
_entity_poly.pdbx_strand_id
1 'polypeptide(L)'
;TSQPAALGEAVERLRAAGCEVVVGTCPDLGTIRPVQPPLRWLARSWSRKLALLQSQAVTAAGGCSVPIGALLGPEFASRAELFGPDRFHPSVEGYSTAVSALLPTLASAAWRLTPRTAIAVAHLPHVVNADAVTTAGAVTTAGATDVDGTDADAEQVGAARLAATRAARAARAAQAVASL
;
A
#
# COMPACT_ATOMS: atom_id res chain seq x y z
N THR A 1 -20.08 -17.56 -4.14
CA THR A 1 -18.79 -16.91 -4.46
C THR A 1 -18.37 -16.04 -3.28
N SER A 2 -17.13 -16.17 -2.80
CA SER A 2 -16.61 -15.29 -1.74
C SER A 2 -16.35 -13.89 -2.31
N GLN A 3 -16.37 -12.84 -1.48
CA GLN A 3 -16.14 -11.46 -1.96
C GLN A 3 -14.83 -11.28 -2.76
N PRO A 4 -13.68 -11.87 -2.35
CA PRO A 4 -12.46 -11.79 -3.14
C PRO A 4 -12.55 -12.47 -4.51
N ALA A 5 -13.27 -13.59 -4.62
CA ALA A 5 -13.46 -14.28 -5.90
C ALA A 5 -14.29 -13.43 -6.87
N ALA A 6 -15.40 -12.86 -6.39
CA ALA A 6 -16.23 -11.96 -7.20
C ALA A 6 -15.47 -10.68 -7.62
N LEU A 7 -14.56 -10.18 -6.78
CA LEU A 7 -13.66 -9.09 -7.14
C LEU A 7 -12.69 -9.51 -8.26
N GLY A 8 -12.06 -10.68 -8.16
CA GLY A 8 -11.18 -11.22 -9.20
C GLY A 8 -11.89 -11.33 -10.56
N GLU A 9 -13.07 -11.94 -10.59
CA GLU A 9 -13.90 -12.05 -11.81
C GLU A 9 -14.24 -10.67 -12.41
N ALA A 10 -14.50 -9.66 -11.57
CA ALA A 10 -14.74 -8.30 -12.06
C ALA A 10 -13.48 -7.66 -12.67
N VAL A 11 -12.32 -7.86 -12.04
CA VAL A 11 -11.03 -7.38 -12.56
C VAL A 11 -10.70 -8.05 -13.89
N GLU A 12 -10.86 -9.37 -14.00
CA GLU A 12 -10.63 -10.12 -15.23
C GLU A 12 -11.49 -9.59 -16.39
N ARG A 13 -12.78 -9.35 -16.14
CA ARG A 13 -13.68 -8.78 -17.15
C ARG A 13 -13.24 -7.39 -17.61
N LEU A 14 -12.81 -6.53 -16.69
CA LEU A 14 -12.32 -5.19 -17.04
C LEU A 14 -10.99 -5.25 -17.81
N ARG A 15 -10.06 -6.12 -17.39
CA ARG A 15 -8.78 -6.35 -18.10
C ARG A 15 -9.02 -6.88 -19.51
N ALA A 16 -9.96 -7.82 -19.68
CA ALA A 16 -10.35 -8.36 -20.98
C ALA A 16 -10.96 -7.29 -21.91
N ALA A 17 -11.61 -6.26 -21.35
CA ALA A 17 -12.08 -5.10 -22.09
C ALA A 17 -10.98 -4.06 -22.41
N GLY A 18 -9.72 -4.34 -22.07
CA GLY A 18 -8.58 -3.46 -22.32
C GLY A 18 -8.39 -2.34 -21.28
N CYS A 19 -9.10 -2.40 -20.14
CA CYS A 19 -8.90 -1.43 -19.07
C CYS A 19 -7.67 -1.80 -18.22
N GLU A 20 -6.91 -0.79 -17.78
CA GLU A 20 -6.06 -0.95 -16.61
C GLU A 20 -6.91 -0.82 -15.34
N VAL A 21 -6.64 -1.67 -14.35
CA VAL A 21 -7.45 -1.75 -13.12
C VAL A 21 -6.56 -1.56 -11.91
N VAL A 22 -6.90 -0.57 -11.08
CA VAL A 22 -6.26 -0.30 -9.79
C VAL A 22 -7.30 -0.43 -8.69
N VAL A 23 -6.99 -1.20 -7.64
CA VAL A 23 -7.92 -1.45 -6.53
C VAL A 23 -7.26 -1.05 -5.22
N GLY A 24 -7.84 -0.07 -4.52
CA GLY A 24 -7.58 0.14 -3.10
C GLY A 24 -8.22 -0.97 -2.29
N THR A 25 -7.41 -1.75 -1.55
CA THR A 25 -7.91 -2.89 -0.77
C THR A 25 -8.57 -2.44 0.54
N CYS A 26 -9.15 -3.37 1.30
CA CYS A 26 -9.89 -3.05 2.52
C CYS A 26 -9.06 -2.19 3.49
N PRO A 27 -9.61 -1.07 4.01
CA PRO A 27 -8.92 -0.26 5.00
C PRO A 27 -8.78 -0.99 6.36
N ASP A 28 -7.93 -0.47 7.24
CA ASP A 28 -7.82 -0.99 8.62
C ASP A 28 -9.02 -0.50 9.44
N LEU A 29 -10.05 -1.35 9.56
CA LEU A 29 -11.26 -1.04 10.34
C LEU A 29 -11.00 -0.92 11.84
N GLY A 30 -9.81 -1.33 12.31
CA GLY A 30 -9.36 -1.11 13.67
C GLY A 30 -9.11 0.36 14.02
N THR A 31 -9.06 1.24 13.02
CA THR A 31 -8.91 2.70 13.19
C THR A 31 -10.21 3.40 13.60
N ILE A 32 -11.36 2.73 13.47
CA ILE A 32 -12.69 3.27 13.75
C ILE A 32 -12.92 3.32 15.27
N ARG A 33 -12.64 4.48 15.88
CA ARG A 33 -12.71 4.69 17.34
C ARG A 33 -14.07 4.38 17.98
N PRO A 34 -15.23 4.65 17.33
CA PRO A 34 -16.52 4.27 17.90
C PRO A 34 -16.66 2.77 18.21
N VAL A 35 -15.99 1.90 17.44
CA VAL A 35 -16.00 0.46 17.68
C VAL A 35 -15.14 0.17 18.91
N GLN A 36 -15.75 -0.40 19.95
CA GLN A 36 -15.03 -0.72 21.18
C GLN A 36 -14.35 -2.10 21.11
N PRO A 37 -13.31 -2.36 21.92
CA PRO A 37 -12.78 -3.70 22.08
C PRO A 37 -13.83 -4.58 22.77
N PRO A 38 -13.88 -5.90 22.46
CA PRO A 38 -12.95 -6.64 21.61
C PRO A 38 -13.26 -6.55 20.11
N LEU A 39 -14.43 -6.03 19.72
CA LEU A 39 -14.86 -5.96 18.31
C LEU A 39 -13.88 -5.18 17.44
N ARG A 40 -13.25 -4.13 17.98
CA ARG A 40 -12.22 -3.35 17.27
C ARG A 40 -11.00 -4.18 16.89
N TRP A 41 -10.58 -5.13 17.73
CA TRP A 41 -9.47 -6.02 17.42
C TRP A 41 -9.86 -7.01 16.33
N LEU A 42 -11.07 -7.54 16.41
CA LEU A 42 -11.59 -8.47 15.43
C LEU A 42 -11.77 -7.81 14.06
N ALA A 43 -12.31 -6.59 14.03
CA ALA A 43 -12.46 -5.78 12.84
C ALA A 43 -11.10 -5.51 12.17
N ARG A 44 -10.07 -5.16 12.95
CA ARG A 44 -8.69 -5.02 12.46
C ARG A 44 -8.18 -6.29 11.81
N SER A 45 -8.25 -7.42 12.52
CA SER A 45 -7.72 -8.69 12.01
C SER A 45 -8.44 -9.15 10.74
N TRP A 46 -9.77 -9.05 10.72
CA TRP A 46 -10.57 -9.42 9.56
C TRP A 46 -10.38 -8.48 8.37
N SER A 47 -10.29 -7.17 8.59
CA SER A 47 -10.08 -6.23 7.49
C SER A 47 -8.70 -6.37 6.86
N ARG A 48 -7.65 -6.61 7.66
CA ARG A 48 -6.31 -6.95 7.15
C ARG A 48 -6.32 -8.25 6.35
N LYS A 49 -6.99 -9.29 6.85
CA LYS A 49 -7.14 -10.56 6.12
C LYS A 49 -7.88 -10.38 4.80
N LEU A 50 -8.96 -9.60 4.80
CA LEU A 50 -9.70 -9.29 3.59
C LEU A 50 -8.83 -8.51 2.59
N ALA A 51 -8.07 -7.52 3.05
CA ALA A 51 -7.15 -6.74 2.21
C ALA A 51 -6.09 -7.62 1.53
N LEU A 52 -5.54 -8.61 2.25
CA LEU A 52 -4.62 -9.60 1.70
C LEU A 52 -5.28 -10.41 0.58
N LEU A 53 -6.48 -10.97 0.84
CA LEU A 53 -7.20 -11.79 -0.14
C LEU A 53 -7.61 -10.99 -1.37
N GLN A 54 -8.03 -9.73 -1.19
CA GLN A 54 -8.30 -8.82 -2.30
C GLN A 54 -7.03 -8.54 -3.12
N SER A 55 -5.89 -8.32 -2.46
CA SER A 55 -4.62 -8.10 -3.14
C SER A 55 -4.23 -9.31 -4.02
N GLN A 56 -4.37 -10.52 -3.47
CA GLN A 56 -4.10 -11.76 -4.20
C GLN A 56 -5.04 -11.91 -5.41
N ALA A 57 -6.35 -11.75 -5.20
CA ALA A 57 -7.35 -11.86 -6.27
C ALA A 57 -7.11 -10.84 -7.40
N VAL A 58 -6.84 -9.57 -7.04
CA VAL A 58 -6.58 -8.50 -8.01
C VAL A 58 -5.30 -8.77 -8.80
N THR A 59 -4.23 -9.18 -8.14
CA THR A 59 -2.94 -9.45 -8.80
C THR A 59 -3.03 -10.67 -9.71
N ALA A 60 -3.70 -11.74 -9.27
CA ALA A 60 -3.93 -12.93 -10.08
C ALA A 60 -4.75 -12.63 -11.36
N ALA A 61 -5.71 -11.71 -11.25
CA ALA A 61 -6.53 -11.24 -12.36
C ALA A 61 -5.83 -10.21 -13.27
N GLY A 62 -4.56 -9.86 -13.03
CA GLY A 62 -3.79 -8.89 -13.83
C GLY A 62 -4.09 -7.41 -13.53
N GLY A 63 -4.76 -7.12 -12.40
CA GLY A 63 -4.90 -5.77 -11.86
C GLY A 63 -3.75 -5.39 -10.92
N CYS A 64 -3.75 -4.13 -10.47
CA CYS A 64 -2.82 -3.63 -9.47
C CYS A 64 -3.54 -3.32 -8.16
N SER A 65 -3.09 -3.90 -7.05
CA SER A 65 -3.64 -3.63 -5.73
C SER A 65 -2.83 -2.55 -4.99
N VAL A 66 -3.52 -1.68 -4.25
CA VAL A 66 -2.92 -0.68 -3.37
C VAL A 66 -3.37 -0.96 -1.93
N PRO A 67 -2.47 -1.28 -1.01
CA PRO A 67 -2.82 -1.64 0.36
C PRO A 67 -3.12 -0.40 1.22
N ILE A 68 -4.22 0.29 0.93
CA ILE A 68 -4.57 1.57 1.58
C ILE A 68 -4.65 1.46 3.10
N GLY A 69 -5.14 0.34 3.64
CA GLY A 69 -5.21 0.13 5.09
C GLY A 69 -3.84 0.06 5.76
N ALA A 70 -2.83 -0.49 5.08
CA ALA A 70 -1.46 -0.54 5.59
C ALA A 70 -0.75 0.81 5.44
N LEU A 71 -1.01 1.52 4.33
CA LEU A 71 -0.41 2.83 4.04
C LEU A 71 -0.95 3.94 4.94
N LEU A 72 -2.27 3.95 5.16
CA LEU A 72 -2.97 5.06 5.80
C LEU A 72 -3.43 4.76 7.23
N GLY A 73 -3.39 3.49 7.65
CA GLY A 73 -3.83 3.05 8.98
C GLY A 73 -3.25 3.86 10.15
N PRO A 74 -1.92 4.13 10.20
CA PRO A 74 -1.33 4.95 11.26
C PRO A 74 -1.85 6.39 11.30
N GLU A 75 -2.11 6.97 10.13
CA GLU A 75 -2.59 8.35 10.02
C GLU A 75 -4.05 8.46 10.47
N PHE A 76 -4.91 7.57 9.97
CA PHE A 76 -6.32 7.49 10.42
C PHE A 76 -6.45 7.14 11.91
N ALA A 77 -5.51 6.36 12.46
CA ALA A 77 -5.50 6.09 13.90
C ALA A 77 -5.20 7.34 14.75
N SER A 78 -4.29 8.21 14.28
CA SER A 78 -3.79 9.36 15.03
C SER A 78 -4.61 10.64 14.80
N ARG A 79 -5.19 10.83 13.61
CA ARG A 79 -5.90 12.06 13.20
C ARG A 79 -7.41 11.83 13.09
N ALA A 80 -8.16 12.23 14.12
CA ALA A 80 -9.62 12.10 14.12
C ALA A 80 -10.31 12.91 13.00
N GLU A 81 -9.65 13.95 12.52
CA GLU A 81 -10.13 14.92 11.51
C GLU A 81 -10.20 14.30 10.10
N LEU A 82 -9.51 13.17 9.90
CA LEU A 82 -9.62 12.36 8.68
C LEU A 82 -10.94 11.57 8.62
N PHE A 83 -11.74 11.57 9.68
CA PHE A 83 -13.09 11.01 9.68
C PHE A 83 -14.14 12.12 9.64
N GLY A 84 -15.26 11.84 8.97
CA GLY A 84 -16.42 12.72 8.94
C GLY A 84 -17.15 12.78 10.29
N PRO A 85 -18.27 13.53 10.35
CA PRO A 85 -19.05 13.68 11.58
C PRO A 85 -19.56 12.37 12.19
N ASP A 86 -19.76 11.34 11.37
CA ASP A 86 -20.16 10.00 11.81
C ASP A 86 -19.04 9.19 12.48
N ARG A 87 -17.78 9.69 12.40
CA ARG A 87 -16.57 9.03 12.90
C ARG A 87 -16.36 7.63 12.33
N PHE A 88 -16.89 7.37 11.14
CA PHE A 88 -16.83 6.09 10.46
C PHE A 88 -16.31 6.25 9.04
N HIS A 89 -16.92 7.12 8.23
CA HIS A 89 -16.46 7.41 6.88
C HIS A 89 -15.34 8.44 6.89
N PRO A 90 -14.43 8.42 5.90
CA PRO A 90 -13.44 9.48 5.74
C PRO A 90 -14.09 10.86 5.57
N SER A 91 -13.46 11.89 6.10
CA SER A 91 -13.79 13.28 5.79
C SER A 91 -13.33 13.64 4.37
N VAL A 92 -13.58 14.87 3.94
CA VAL A 92 -13.02 15.40 2.68
C VAL A 92 -11.50 15.27 2.66
N GLU A 93 -10.85 15.63 3.77
CA GLU A 93 -9.39 15.46 3.91
C GLU A 93 -9.00 13.98 3.89
N GLY A 94 -9.74 13.13 4.61
CA GLY A 94 -9.49 11.68 4.60
C GLY A 94 -9.58 11.05 3.20
N TYR A 95 -10.56 11.45 2.40
CA TYR A 95 -10.66 11.02 0.99
C TYR A 95 -9.53 11.60 0.13
N SER A 96 -9.13 12.86 0.35
CA SER A 96 -7.98 13.45 -0.35
C SER A 96 -6.69 12.67 -0.07
N THR A 97 -6.46 12.27 1.19
CA THR A 97 -5.33 11.42 1.58
C THR A 97 -5.41 10.05 0.92
N ALA A 98 -6.61 9.43 0.88
CA ALA A 98 -6.81 8.15 0.21
C ALA A 98 -6.52 8.22 -1.30
N VAL A 99 -7.00 9.28 -1.98
CA VAL A 99 -6.73 9.52 -3.40
C VAL A 99 -5.23 9.74 -3.62
N SER A 100 -4.57 10.53 -2.76
CA SER A 100 -3.13 10.77 -2.83
C SER A 100 -2.31 9.48 -2.75
N ALA A 101 -2.75 8.51 -1.95
CA ALA A 101 -2.11 7.20 -1.88
C ALA A 101 -2.32 6.34 -3.15
N LEU A 102 -3.45 6.51 -3.85
CA LEU A 102 -3.77 5.77 -5.08
C LEU A 102 -3.16 6.39 -6.34
N LEU A 103 -2.97 7.72 -6.35
CA LEU A 103 -2.55 8.50 -7.50
C LEU A 103 -1.26 7.98 -8.19
N PRO A 104 -0.18 7.61 -7.49
CA PRO A 104 1.03 7.10 -8.14
C PRO A 104 0.78 5.83 -8.97
N THR A 105 -0.02 4.91 -8.42
CA THR A 105 -0.36 3.65 -9.09
C THR A 105 -1.30 3.90 -10.27
N LEU A 106 -2.27 4.81 -10.10
CA LEU A 106 -3.17 5.23 -11.19
C LEU A 106 -2.40 5.89 -12.33
N ALA A 107 -1.46 6.79 -12.03
CA ALA A 107 -0.62 7.44 -13.04
C ALA A 107 0.26 6.42 -13.77
N SER A 108 0.86 5.47 -13.04
CA SER A 108 1.64 4.38 -13.64
C SER A 108 0.80 3.49 -14.57
N ALA A 109 -0.43 3.18 -14.17
CA ALA A 109 -1.38 2.41 -14.97
C ALA A 109 -1.80 3.19 -16.23
N ALA A 110 -2.18 4.46 -16.08
CA ALA A 110 -2.53 5.32 -17.20
C ALA A 110 -1.39 5.46 -18.22
N TRP A 111 -0.14 5.56 -17.74
CA TRP A 111 1.03 5.63 -18.60
C TRP A 111 1.22 4.39 -19.49
N ARG A 112 0.77 3.21 -19.05
CA ARG A 112 0.81 1.97 -19.85
C ARG A 112 -0.20 1.96 -21.00
N LEU A 113 -1.28 2.74 -20.88
CA LEU A 113 -2.31 2.87 -21.92
C LEU A 113 -1.91 3.86 -23.02
N THR A 114 -1.01 4.79 -22.73
CA THR A 114 -0.52 5.76 -23.72
C THR A 114 0.33 5.07 -24.79
N PRO A 115 -0.05 5.17 -26.08
CA PRO A 115 0.80 4.71 -27.17
C PRO A 115 2.16 5.41 -27.12
N ARG A 116 3.26 4.63 -27.19
CA ARG A 116 4.65 5.13 -27.17
C ARG A 116 5.01 6.12 -28.28
N THR A 117 4.11 6.36 -29.24
CA THR A 117 4.27 7.30 -30.35
C THR A 117 3.87 8.74 -30.04
N ALA A 118 3.32 9.03 -28.85
CA ALA A 118 2.82 10.36 -28.49
C ALA A 118 3.84 11.27 -27.77
N ILE A 119 5.13 10.91 -27.74
CA ILE A 119 6.16 11.78 -27.14
C ILE A 119 7.08 12.31 -28.25
N ALA A 120 6.59 13.29 -29.01
CA ALA A 120 7.48 14.28 -29.59
C ALA A 120 7.95 15.17 -28.43
N VAL A 121 9.14 14.90 -27.89
CA VAL A 121 9.78 15.78 -26.90
C VAL A 121 10.10 17.10 -27.61
N ALA A 122 9.16 18.03 -27.59
CA ALA A 122 9.46 19.43 -27.87
C ALA A 122 10.30 19.95 -26.71
N HIS A 123 11.62 19.89 -26.92
CA HIS A 123 12.70 20.59 -26.23
C HIS A 123 12.35 21.23 -24.86
N LEU A 124 12.51 20.47 -23.78
CA LEU A 124 12.70 21.04 -22.45
C LEU A 124 14.20 21.33 -22.27
N PRO A 125 14.61 22.55 -21.84
CA PRO A 125 16.01 22.85 -21.60
C PRO A 125 16.50 22.08 -20.35
N HIS A 126 17.44 21.18 -20.60
CA HIS A 126 18.45 20.61 -19.70
C HIS A 126 18.04 20.31 -18.24
N VAL A 127 17.66 19.06 -17.98
CA VAL A 127 17.90 18.42 -16.67
C VAL A 127 19.10 17.48 -16.82
N VAL A 128 20.03 17.58 -15.87
CA VAL A 128 21.34 16.95 -15.88
C VAL A 128 21.24 15.45 -15.61
N ASN A 129 22.03 14.68 -16.35
CA ASN A 129 22.23 13.23 -16.43
C ASN A 129 21.57 12.32 -15.37
N ALA A 130 20.71 11.43 -15.87
CA ALA A 130 20.28 10.22 -15.19
C ALA A 130 21.28 9.08 -15.49
N ASP A 131 22.43 9.10 -14.83
CA ASP A 131 23.26 7.91 -14.69
C ASP A 131 23.02 7.28 -13.32
N ALA A 132 22.80 5.96 -13.33
CA ALA A 132 22.71 5.03 -12.21
C ALA A 132 21.36 4.91 -11.47
N VAL A 133 20.40 4.21 -12.07
CA VAL A 133 19.64 3.17 -11.33
C VAL A 133 19.40 1.95 -12.25
N THR A 134 20.43 1.13 -12.39
CA THR A 134 20.27 -0.29 -12.70
C THR A 134 21.06 -1.03 -11.63
N THR A 135 20.38 -1.85 -10.82
CA THR A 135 20.78 -3.20 -10.34
C THR A 135 20.04 -3.57 -9.04
N ALA A 136 19.16 -4.57 -9.20
CA ALA A 136 18.87 -5.75 -8.36
C ALA A 136 18.81 -5.71 -6.82
N GLY A 137 17.87 -6.49 -6.29
CA GLY A 137 17.96 -7.09 -4.95
C GLY A 137 16.80 -8.04 -4.68
N ALA A 138 17.03 -9.33 -4.91
CA ALA A 138 16.09 -10.44 -4.75
C ALA A 138 15.42 -10.53 -3.36
N VAL A 139 14.15 -10.93 -3.32
CA VAL A 139 13.44 -11.32 -2.10
C VAL A 139 13.82 -12.77 -1.78
N THR A 140 14.49 -12.98 -0.65
CA THR A 140 14.69 -14.31 -0.06
C THR A 140 13.44 -14.72 0.72
N THR A 141 12.90 -15.90 0.40
CA THR A 141 11.93 -16.62 1.22
C THR A 141 12.66 -17.20 2.43
N ALA A 142 12.43 -16.65 3.63
CA ALA A 142 12.82 -17.28 4.88
C ALA A 142 11.57 -17.93 5.50
N GLY A 143 11.65 -19.25 5.68
CA GLY A 143 10.58 -20.10 6.17
C GLY A 143 10.17 -19.80 7.61
N ALA A 144 8.88 -19.98 7.87
CA ALA A 144 8.31 -20.02 9.20
C ALA A 144 8.47 -21.44 9.78
N THR A 145 9.11 -21.54 10.94
CA THR A 145 8.96 -22.68 11.85
C THR A 145 8.13 -22.20 13.03
N ASP A 146 7.02 -22.90 13.29
CA ASP A 146 6.13 -22.71 14.43
C ASP A 146 6.84 -22.96 15.77
N VAL A 147 6.54 -22.11 16.75
CA VAL A 147 6.57 -22.45 18.19
C VAL A 147 5.63 -21.51 18.95
N ASP A 148 4.71 -22.10 19.70
CA ASP A 148 3.81 -21.46 20.67
C ASP A 148 4.56 -20.60 21.70
N GLY A 149 4.07 -19.39 21.97
CA GLY A 149 4.49 -18.61 23.15
C GLY A 149 4.26 -17.09 23.07
N THR A 150 3.13 -16.62 23.63
CA THR A 150 2.85 -15.25 24.14
C THR A 150 3.29 -14.05 23.28
N ASP A 151 2.34 -13.51 22.51
CA ASP A 151 2.53 -12.55 21.41
C ASP A 151 2.77 -11.06 21.77
N ALA A 152 2.72 -10.64 23.04
CA ALA A 152 2.76 -9.21 23.35
C ALA A 152 4.18 -8.59 23.30
N ASP A 153 5.21 -9.35 23.67
CA ASP A 153 6.58 -8.84 23.74
C ASP A 153 7.36 -9.05 22.42
N ALA A 154 6.98 -10.05 21.63
CA ALA A 154 7.63 -10.37 20.35
C ALA A 154 7.34 -9.33 19.25
N GLU A 155 6.13 -8.77 19.22
CA GLU A 155 5.74 -7.74 18.24
C GLU A 155 6.49 -6.42 18.49
N GLN A 156 6.65 -6.03 19.75
CA GLN A 156 7.37 -4.81 20.14
C GLN A 156 8.87 -4.91 19.87
N VAL A 157 9.47 -6.08 20.12
CA VAL A 157 10.88 -6.36 19.81
C VAL A 157 11.10 -6.41 18.28
N GLY A 158 10.16 -6.99 17.51
CA GLY A 158 10.21 -7.01 16.06
C GLY A 158 10.10 -5.62 15.42
N ALA A 159 9.17 -4.80 15.90
CA ALA A 159 8.98 -3.43 15.45
C ALA A 159 10.19 -2.53 15.76
N ALA A 160 10.78 -2.68 16.96
CA ALA A 160 11.99 -1.96 17.34
C ALA A 160 13.20 -2.34 16.46
N ARG A 161 13.33 -3.63 16.11
CA ARG A 161 14.41 -4.13 15.25
C ARG A 161 14.28 -3.65 13.80
N LEU A 162 13.04 -3.55 13.30
CA LEU A 162 12.73 -3.03 11.96
C LEU A 162 12.93 -1.50 11.88
N ALA A 163 12.59 -0.78 12.94
CA ALA A 163 12.84 0.66 13.05
C ALA A 163 14.35 0.96 13.11
N ALA A 164 15.11 0.18 13.88
CA ALA A 164 16.56 0.31 13.98
C ALA A 164 17.26 0.05 12.63
N THR A 165 16.81 -0.95 11.86
CA THR A 165 17.36 -1.23 10.53
C THR A 165 17.01 -0.14 9.50
N ARG A 166 15.82 0.46 9.57
CA ARG A 166 15.46 1.61 8.72
C ARG A 166 16.29 2.85 9.06
N ALA A 167 16.47 3.14 10.35
CA ALA A 167 17.29 4.26 10.81
C ALA A 167 18.77 4.10 10.39
N ALA A 168 19.34 2.90 10.53
CA ALA A 168 20.71 2.62 10.09
C ALA A 168 20.89 2.75 8.56
N ARG A 169 19.86 2.38 7.78
CA ARG A 169 19.88 2.51 6.32
C ARG A 169 19.77 3.97 5.87
N ALA A 170 18.94 4.76 6.55
CA ALA A 170 18.82 6.20 6.31
C ALA A 170 20.11 6.95 6.67
N ALA A 171 20.76 6.60 7.80
CA ALA A 171 22.03 7.19 8.20
C ALA A 171 23.17 6.86 7.23
N ARG A 172 23.25 5.63 6.72
CA ARG A 172 24.23 5.23 5.69
C ARG A 172 23.99 5.94 4.35
N ALA A 173 22.72 6.12 3.96
CA ALA A 173 22.39 6.89 2.76
C ALA A 173 22.79 8.37 2.92
N ALA A 174 22.58 8.97 4.09
CA ALA A 174 22.98 10.34 4.37
C ALA A 174 24.51 10.52 4.40
N GLN A 175 25.27 9.57 4.95
CA GLN A 175 26.74 9.61 4.98
C GLN A 175 27.36 9.45 3.58
N ALA A 176 26.75 8.65 2.71
CA ALA A 176 27.19 8.51 1.32
C ALA A 176 26.97 9.79 0.50
N VAL A 177 25.92 10.56 0.81
CA VAL A 177 25.65 11.86 0.16
C VAL A 177 26.58 12.96 0.68
N ALA A 178 27.05 12.87 1.93
CA ALA A 178 27.93 13.88 2.53
C ALA A 178 29.43 13.68 2.21
N SER A 179 29.80 12.58 1.55
CA SER A 179 31.21 12.25 1.19
C SER A 179 31.49 12.43 -0.31
N LEU A 180 30.58 13.09 -1.02
CA LEU A 180 30.70 13.57 -2.40
C LEU A 180 30.76 15.10 -2.38
#